data_AF-A0AAW3BNA3-F1
#
_entry.id   AF-A0AAW3BNA3-F1
#
_cell.length_a   1.000
_cell.length_b   1.000
_cell.length_c   1.000
_cell.angle_alpha   90.00
_cell.angle_beta   90.00
_cell.angle_gamma   90.00
#
_symmetry.space_group_name_H-M   'P 1'
#
loop_
_entity.id
_entity.type
_entity.pdbx_description
1 polymer ?
#
loop_
_entity_poly.entity_id
_entity_poly.type
_entity_poly.pdbx_seq_one_letter_code
_entity_poly.pdbx_strand_id
1 'polypeptide(L)'
;MAPIIHRNLTAPELVQWALKLEKDTVLSARGTLCVLSYAKTGRSPRDKRVVDTDDVRSNVDWGRVNMKLSEESFAKVKKHAMDFLNSREHMFVVDCFAGHDERYRLKVRVITARPYR
;
A
#
# COMPACT_ATOMS: atom_id res chain seq x y z
N MET A 1 20.02 7.74 -6.25
CA MET A 1 20.48 6.91 -5.11
C MET A 1 19.35 5.98 -4.70
N ALA A 2 19.64 4.78 -4.21
CA ALA A 2 18.62 3.86 -3.73
C ALA A 2 17.97 4.38 -2.42
N PRO A 3 16.70 4.05 -2.15
CA PRO A 3 16.00 4.51 -0.94
C PRO A 3 16.64 3.93 0.33
N ILE A 4 16.63 4.70 1.41
CA ILE A 4 16.83 4.16 2.76
C ILE A 4 15.59 3.34 3.12
N ILE A 5 15.79 2.05 3.43
CA ILE A 5 14.69 1.11 3.70
C ILE A 5 14.53 0.91 5.21
N HIS A 6 13.41 1.39 5.74
CA HIS A 6 12.98 1.20 7.12
C HIS A 6 12.10 -0.04 7.21
N ARG A 7 12.46 -1.02 8.07
CA ARG A 7 11.73 -2.29 8.18
C ARG A 7 11.16 -2.43 9.58
N ASN A 8 9.86 -2.73 9.66
CA ASN A 8 9.14 -3.10 10.89
C ASN A 8 9.40 -2.11 12.05
N LEU A 9 9.41 -0.81 11.73
CA LEU A 9 9.48 0.24 12.72
C LEU A 9 8.30 0.15 13.69
N THR A 10 8.54 0.57 14.93
CA THR A 10 7.49 0.71 15.94
C THR A 10 6.54 1.86 15.60
N ALA A 11 5.35 1.85 16.20
CA ALA A 11 4.38 2.92 15.98
C ALA A 11 4.92 4.33 16.34
N PRO A 12 5.65 4.53 17.46
CA PRO A 12 6.27 5.83 17.77
C PRO A 12 7.29 6.28 16.71
N GLU A 13 8.11 5.37 16.18
CA GLU A 13 9.07 5.69 15.13
C GLU A 13 8.36 6.10 13.83
N LEU A 14 7.30 5.38 13.43
CA LEU A 14 6.49 5.74 12.26
C LEU A 14 5.81 7.10 12.43
N VAL A 15 5.31 7.42 13.62
CA VAL A 15 4.75 8.75 13.94
C VAL A 15 5.81 9.84 13.78
N GLN A 16 7.03 9.63 14.29
CA GLN A 16 8.12 10.58 14.13
C GLN A 16 8.48 10.79 12.65
N TRP A 17 8.55 9.72 11.86
CA TRP A 17 8.78 9.82 10.42
C TRP A 17 7.64 10.53 9.69
N ALA A 18 6.38 10.27 10.07
CA ALA A 18 5.22 10.94 9.49
C ALA A 18 5.28 12.45 9.72
N LEU A 19 5.53 12.88 10.96
CA LEU A 19 5.68 14.30 11.31
C LEU A 19 6.87 14.96 10.61
N LYS A 20 7.94 14.20 10.33
CA LYS A 20 9.14 14.71 9.66
C LYS A 20 8.96 14.85 8.15
N LEU A 21 8.27 13.91 7.50
CA LEU A 21 8.24 13.80 6.03
C LEU A 21 6.92 14.25 5.40
N GLU A 22 5.82 14.27 6.14
CA GLU A 22 4.49 14.57 5.60
C GLU A 22 4.01 15.94 6.04
N LYS A 23 4.05 16.91 5.12
CA LYS A 23 3.86 18.35 5.38
C LYS A 23 2.60 18.70 6.18
N ASP A 24 1.48 18.02 5.92
CA ASP A 24 0.17 18.33 6.52
C ASP A 24 -0.19 17.38 7.67
N THR A 25 0.74 16.54 8.11
CA THR A 25 0.54 15.57 9.18
C THR A 25 0.86 16.22 10.53
N VAL A 26 -0.06 16.09 11.48
CA VAL A 26 0.03 16.70 12.82
C VAL A 26 -0.47 15.74 13.90
N LEU A 27 -0.18 16.05 15.16
CA LEU A 27 -0.80 15.36 16.29
C LEU A 27 -2.03 16.12 16.77
N SER A 28 -3.11 15.38 17.07
CA SER A 28 -4.22 15.92 17.86
C SER A 28 -3.80 16.19 19.31
N ALA A 29 -4.64 16.90 20.07
CA ALA A 29 -4.44 17.15 21.50
C ALA A 29 -4.26 15.88 22.36
N ARG A 30 -4.66 14.71 21.85
CA ARG A 30 -4.53 13.40 22.53
C ARG A 30 -3.49 12.48 21.88
N GLY A 31 -2.64 13.00 20.99
CA GLY A 31 -1.54 12.23 20.40
C GLY A 31 -1.93 11.33 19.21
N THR A 32 -3.18 11.36 18.75
CA THR A 32 -3.55 10.71 17.48
C THR A 32 -2.88 11.41 16.30
N LEU A 33 -2.30 10.63 15.39
CA LEU A 33 -1.73 11.13 14.12
C LEU A 33 -2.85 11.51 13.15
N CYS A 34 -2.97 12.80 12.85
CA CYS A 34 -3.92 13.36 11.90
C CYS A 34 -3.22 13.56 10.56
N VAL A 35 -3.79 13.01 9.49
CA VAL A 35 -3.18 13.01 8.15
C VAL A 35 -4.20 13.38 7.07
N LEU A 36 -3.71 13.79 5.90
CA LEU A 36 -4.53 13.97 4.69
C LEU A 36 -4.18 12.91 3.63
N SER A 37 -5.22 12.33 3.02
CA SER A 37 -5.11 11.46 1.84
C SER A 37 -5.18 12.24 0.51
N TYR A 38 -5.38 13.56 0.58
CA TYR A 38 -5.47 14.51 -0.54
C TYR A 38 -6.64 14.19 -1.48
N ALA A 39 -6.41 14.19 -2.79
CA ALA A 39 -7.46 14.14 -3.82
C ALA A 39 -8.43 12.93 -3.70
N LYS A 40 -8.01 11.83 -3.06
CA LYS A 40 -8.85 10.65 -2.84
C LYS A 40 -9.13 10.50 -1.36
N THR A 41 -10.37 10.79 -0.96
CA THR A 41 -10.89 10.68 0.42
C THR A 41 -11.70 9.41 0.65
N GLY A 42 -11.75 8.51 -0.33
CA GLY A 42 -12.48 7.26 -0.28
C GLY A 42 -11.98 6.28 -1.34
N ARG A 43 -12.68 5.14 -1.46
CA ARG A 43 -12.37 4.12 -2.46
C ARG A 43 -12.70 4.61 -3.87
N SER A 44 -11.94 4.14 -4.86
CA SER A 44 -12.22 4.31 -6.29
C SER A 44 -12.66 2.97 -6.91
N PRO A 45 -13.92 2.52 -6.72
CA PRO A 45 -14.34 1.19 -7.17
C PRO A 45 -14.21 1.01 -8.70
N ARG A 46 -14.42 2.09 -9.48
CA ARG A 46 -14.26 2.07 -10.95
C ARG A 46 -12.81 1.93 -11.42
N ASP A 47 -11.84 2.11 -10.53
CA ASP A 47 -10.40 1.94 -10.81
C ASP A 47 -9.87 0.59 -10.32
N LYS A 48 -10.65 -0.19 -9.55
CA LYS A 48 -10.28 -1.54 -9.12
C LYS A 48 -10.16 -2.45 -10.33
N ARG A 49 -9.15 -3.31 -10.35
CA ARG A 49 -8.96 -4.35 -11.37
C ARG A 49 -8.58 -5.69 -10.74
N VAL A 50 -8.87 -6.77 -11.45
CA VAL A 50 -8.34 -8.12 -11.20
C VAL A 50 -7.60 -8.55 -12.46
N VAL A 51 -6.37 -9.03 -12.32
CA VAL A 51 -5.56 -9.47 -13.46
C VAL A 51 -6.19 -10.73 -14.05
N ASP A 52 -6.34 -10.79 -15.37
CA ASP A 52 -7.01 -11.89 -16.07
C ASP A 52 -6.07 -13.08 -16.32
N THR A 53 -5.65 -13.75 -15.25
CA THR A 53 -4.76 -14.91 -15.28
C THR A 53 -5.52 -16.23 -15.33
N ASP A 54 -4.97 -17.25 -16.00
CA ASP A 54 -5.65 -18.52 -16.26
C ASP A 54 -6.06 -19.29 -15.01
N ASP A 55 -5.31 -19.15 -13.91
CA ASP A 55 -5.53 -19.85 -12.64
C ASP A 55 -6.81 -19.41 -11.90
N VAL A 56 -7.27 -18.18 -12.13
CA VAL A 56 -8.49 -17.64 -11.50
C VAL A 56 -9.59 -17.29 -12.49
N ARG A 57 -9.29 -17.24 -13.79
CA ARG A 57 -10.21 -16.72 -14.83
C ARG A 57 -11.60 -17.34 -14.79
N SER A 58 -11.71 -18.64 -14.58
CA SER A 58 -12.99 -19.35 -14.54
C SER A 58 -13.76 -19.17 -13.23
N ASN A 59 -13.08 -18.82 -12.14
CA ASN A 59 -13.65 -18.73 -10.80
C ASN A 59 -14.04 -17.29 -10.40
N VAL A 60 -13.50 -16.27 -11.08
CA VAL A 60 -13.82 -14.88 -10.79
C VAL A 60 -15.17 -14.51 -11.39
N ASP A 61 -16.05 -13.93 -10.55
CA ASP A 61 -17.29 -13.29 -10.98
C ASP A 61 -16.99 -11.96 -11.69
N TRP A 62 -16.85 -12.01 -13.02
CA TRP A 62 -16.51 -10.87 -13.85
C TRP A 62 -17.68 -9.92 -14.04
N GLY A 63 -17.43 -8.62 -13.87
CA GLY A 63 -18.48 -7.61 -14.06
C GLY A 63 -18.08 -6.22 -13.60
N ARG A 64 -19.06 -5.44 -13.12
CA ARG A 64 -18.84 -4.04 -12.68
C ARG A 64 -17.95 -3.94 -11.44
N VAL A 65 -17.82 -5.01 -10.65
CA VAL A 65 -16.98 -5.06 -9.43
C VAL A 65 -15.60 -5.61 -9.74
N ASN A 66 -15.51 -6.74 -10.44
CA ASN A 66 -14.24 -7.33 -10.86
C ASN A 66 -14.06 -7.08 -12.36
N MET A 67 -13.33 -6.00 -12.67
CA MET A 67 -13.00 -5.61 -14.04
C MET A 67 -11.62 -6.16 -14.40
N LYS A 68 -11.53 -6.78 -15.58
CA LYS A 68 -10.30 -7.40 -16.09
C LYS A 68 -9.19 -6.36 -16.31
N LEU A 69 -7.95 -6.79 -16.08
CA LEU A 69 -6.73 -6.12 -16.51
C LEU A 69 -5.81 -7.17 -17.14
N SER A 70 -5.27 -6.88 -18.33
CA SER A 70 -4.33 -7.81 -18.96
C SER A 70 -3.03 -7.89 -18.17
N GLU A 71 -2.34 -9.04 -18.23
CA GLU A 71 -1.03 -9.23 -17.60
C GLU A 71 0.00 -8.21 -18.08
N GLU A 72 -0.01 -7.88 -19.37
CA GLU A 72 0.86 -6.85 -19.95
C GLU A 72 0.60 -5.46 -19.32
N SER A 73 -0.67 -5.08 -19.17
CA SER A 73 -1.03 -3.81 -18.54
C SER A 73 -0.66 -3.79 -17.05
N PHE A 74 -0.84 -4.93 -16.37
CA PHE A 74 -0.40 -5.09 -14.99
C PHE A 74 1.11 -4.94 -14.84
N ALA A 75 1.90 -5.55 -15.74
CA ALA A 75 3.36 -5.42 -15.74
C ALA A 75 3.80 -3.96 -15.90
N LYS A 76 3.13 -3.19 -16.77
CA LYS A 76 3.40 -1.74 -16.95
C LYS A 76 3.16 -0.94 -15.67
N VAL A 77 1.99 -1.09 -15.03
CA VAL A 77 1.68 -0.36 -13.80
C VAL A 77 2.54 -0.81 -12.60
N LYS A 78 2.87 -2.11 -12.53
CA LYS A 78 3.78 -2.65 -11.53
C LYS A 78 5.17 -2.06 -11.68
N LYS A 79 5.69 -1.94 -12.90
CA LYS A 79 6.97 -1.27 -13.19
C LYS A 79 6.93 0.19 -12.75
N HIS A 80 5.90 0.94 -13.11
CA HIS A 80 5.75 2.34 -12.67
C HIS A 80 5.72 2.48 -11.14
N ALA A 81 5.04 1.57 -10.43
CA ALA A 81 5.03 1.56 -8.97
C ALA A 81 6.43 1.29 -8.38
N MET A 82 7.16 0.32 -8.94
CA MET A 82 8.54 0.02 -8.52
C MET A 82 9.49 1.18 -8.79
N ASP A 83 9.43 1.78 -9.96
CA ASP A 83 10.25 2.94 -10.33
C ASP A 83 9.98 4.12 -9.39
N PHE A 84 8.70 4.38 -9.07
CA PHE A 84 8.33 5.40 -8.11
C PHE A 84 8.92 5.12 -6.72
N LEU A 85 8.77 3.91 -6.18
CA LEU A 85 9.30 3.52 -4.87
C LEU A 85 10.84 3.61 -4.84
N ASN A 86 11.52 3.14 -5.88
CA ASN A 86 12.98 3.19 -6.00
C ASN A 86 13.53 4.61 -6.13
N SER A 87 12.69 5.58 -6.55
CA SER A 87 13.08 6.99 -6.64
C SER A 87 12.89 7.78 -5.34
N ARG A 88 12.31 7.19 -4.29
CA ARG A 88 12.11 7.88 -3.00
C ARG A 88 13.41 7.91 -2.20
N GLU A 89 13.55 8.90 -1.32
CA GLU A 89 14.65 8.93 -0.34
C GLU A 89 14.44 7.89 0.76
N HIS A 90 13.18 7.67 1.16
CA HIS A 90 12.78 6.74 2.20
C HIS A 90 11.68 5.79 1.72
N MET A 91 11.78 4.54 2.13
CA MET A 91 10.77 3.51 1.90
C MET A 91 10.52 2.74 3.20
N PHE A 92 9.25 2.42 3.47
CA PHE A 92 8.83 1.76 4.70
C PHE A 92 8.27 0.38 4.36
N VAL A 93 8.69 -0.62 5.13
CA VAL A 93 8.30 -2.02 4.97
C VAL A 93 7.68 -2.52 6.27
N VAL A 94 6.49 -3.10 6.17
CA VAL A 94 5.80 -3.74 7.29
C VAL A 94 5.49 -5.18 6.92
N ASP A 95 6.05 -6.11 7.67
CA ASP A 95 5.72 -7.52 7.64
C ASP A 95 4.64 -7.80 8.69
N CYS A 96 3.50 -8.32 8.26
CA CYS A 96 2.36 -8.57 9.12
C CYS A 96 1.61 -9.84 8.72
N PHE A 97 0.62 -10.21 9.53
CA PHE A 97 -0.28 -11.33 9.25
C PHE A 97 -1.70 -10.82 8.97
N ALA A 98 -2.36 -11.46 8.00
CA ALA A 98 -3.81 -11.34 7.82
C ALA A 98 -4.49 -12.62 8.28
N GLY A 99 -5.35 -12.52 9.29
CA GLY A 99 -6.00 -13.65 9.96
C GLY A 99 -5.32 -14.06 11.26
N HIS A 100 -6.11 -14.32 12.31
CA HIS A 100 -5.60 -14.71 13.63
C HIS A 100 -5.35 -16.22 13.78
N ASP A 101 -6.11 -17.08 13.08
CA ASP A 101 -5.89 -18.53 13.12
C ASP A 101 -4.59 -18.86 12.36
N GLU A 102 -3.61 -19.42 13.08
CA GLU A 102 -2.29 -19.72 12.54
C GLU A 102 -2.32 -20.70 11.37
N ARG A 103 -3.37 -21.54 11.28
CA ARG A 103 -3.56 -22.49 10.17
C ARG A 103 -3.88 -21.80 8.85
N TYR A 104 -4.48 -20.61 8.91
CA TYR A 104 -4.99 -19.90 7.72
C TYR A 104 -4.38 -18.52 7.53
N ARG A 105 -3.53 -18.04 8.46
CA ARG A 105 -2.95 -16.70 8.36
C ARG A 105 -2.05 -16.55 7.14
N LEU A 106 -2.18 -15.41 6.47
CA LEU A 106 -1.32 -15.05 5.34
C LEU A 106 -0.18 -14.17 5.81
N LYS A 107 1.05 -14.48 5.38
CA LYS A 107 2.20 -13.59 5.52
C LYS A 107 2.09 -12.47 4.49
N VAL A 108 1.94 -11.24 4.95
CA VAL A 108 1.78 -10.06 4.09
C VAL A 108 2.96 -9.13 4.30
N ARG A 109 3.52 -8.62 3.21
CA ARG A 109 4.50 -7.53 3.21
C ARG A 109 3.88 -6.30 2.55
N VAL A 110 3.80 -5.21 3.31
CA VAL A 110 3.39 -3.89 2.82
C VAL A 110 4.65 -3.08 2.54
N ILE A 111 4.72 -2.45 1.38
CA ILE A 111 5.81 -1.54 0.99
C ILE A 111 5.17 -0.20 0.62
N THR A 112 5.57 0.87 1.29
CA THR A 112 4.96 2.20 1.15
C THR A 112 6.00 3.32 1.14
N ALA A 113 5.66 4.42 0.47
CA ALA A 113 6.43 5.66 0.47
C ALA A 113 5.98 6.65 1.56
N ARG A 114 4.83 6.40 2.21
CA ARG A 114 4.24 7.28 3.23
C ARG A 114 4.27 6.61 4.61
N PRO A 115 4.92 7.20 5.63
CA PRO A 115 5.04 6.60 6.97
C PRO A 115 3.71 6.21 7.65
N TYR A 116 2.61 6.93 7.41
CA TYR A 116 1.33 6.63 8.08
C TYR A 116 0.59 5.40 7.51
N ARG A 117 1.05 4.87 6.35
CA ARG A 117 0.38 3.78 5.62
C ARG A 117 0.94 2.41 5.93
#